data_AF-A0A7C8VEP7-F1
#
_entry.id   AF-A0A7C8VEP7-F1
#
_cell.length_a   1.000
_cell.length_b   1.000
_cell.length_c   1.000
_cell.angle_alpha   90.00
_cell.angle_beta   90.00
_cell.angle_gamma   90.00
#
_symmetry.space_group_name_H-M   'P 1'
#
loop_
_entity.id
_entity.type
_entity.pdbx_description
1 polymer ?
#
loop_
_entity_poly.entity_id
_entity_poly.type
_entity_poly.pdbx_seq_one_letter_code
_entity_poly.pdbx_strand_id
1 'polypeptide(L)'
;MNNFSKNAGYKEPLKPYNLCRTAANAIDSVATLSQRIQALGHTGGSTFGRWYKSRRVNVDIQSAFLGTPSRKDLLEAIGKMGLRRHPQAAKSLTPDEKEKAIRQSEVLENLQTDAAEPRSCLIRDHKSLGSAKDADPTRTSKAISEPRKWLAKETPWI
;
A
#
# COMPACT_ATOMS: atom_id res chain seq x y z
N MET A 1 -0.62 10.70 -32.75
CA MET A 1 -0.87 11.78 -31.76
C MET A 1 -0.61 11.23 -30.35
N ASN A 2 0.06 11.99 -29.47
CA ASN A 2 0.05 11.87 -27.99
C ASN A 2 1.32 11.38 -27.24
N ASN A 3 2.52 11.86 -27.62
CA ASN A 3 3.73 11.71 -26.78
C ASN A 3 3.85 12.76 -25.65
N PHE A 4 2.96 13.75 -25.58
CA PHE A 4 3.03 14.86 -24.61
C PHE A 4 3.22 14.38 -23.16
N SER A 5 2.41 13.41 -22.72
CA SER A 5 2.46 12.88 -21.37
C SER A 5 3.78 12.19 -21.04
N LYS A 6 4.30 11.37 -21.98
CA LYS A 6 5.57 10.66 -21.81
C LYS A 6 6.74 11.64 -21.81
N ASN A 7 6.71 12.64 -22.69
CA ASN A 7 7.73 13.69 -22.76
C ASN A 7 7.74 14.56 -21.49
N ALA A 8 6.57 14.80 -20.90
CA ALA A 8 6.41 15.46 -19.61
C ALA A 8 6.71 14.54 -18.40
N GLY A 9 7.15 13.30 -18.65
CA GLY A 9 7.57 12.38 -17.60
C GLY A 9 6.43 11.74 -16.82
N TYR A 10 5.23 11.61 -17.40
CA TYR A 10 4.11 10.88 -16.80
C TYR A 10 4.03 9.43 -17.28
N LYS A 11 3.65 8.52 -16.36
CA LYS A 11 3.48 7.09 -16.66
C LYS A 11 2.25 6.83 -17.53
N GLU A 12 1.16 7.51 -17.24
CA GLU A 12 -0.12 7.34 -17.92
C GLU A 12 -0.41 8.55 -18.83
N PRO A 13 -1.25 8.38 -19.86
CA PRO A 13 -1.65 9.50 -20.72
C PRO A 13 -2.43 10.56 -19.92
N LEU A 14 -1.97 11.81 -20.00
CA LEU A 14 -2.68 12.97 -19.48
C LEU A 14 -3.96 13.19 -20.28
N LYS A 15 -5.08 13.17 -19.56
CA LYS A 15 -6.38 13.64 -20.06
C LYS A 15 -6.59 15.07 -19.59
N PRO A 16 -7.37 15.90 -20.31
CA PRO A 16 -7.75 17.24 -19.85
C PRO A 16 -8.31 17.24 -18.41
N TYR A 17 -9.10 16.22 -18.10
CA TYR A 17 -9.63 16.00 -16.74
C TYR A 17 -8.53 15.92 -15.67
N ASN A 18 -7.37 15.31 -15.96
CA ASN A 18 -6.27 15.19 -15.01
C ASN A 18 -5.72 16.57 -14.63
N LEU A 19 -5.65 17.49 -15.60
CA LEU A 19 -5.17 18.87 -15.41
C LEU A 19 -6.16 19.67 -14.55
N CYS A 20 -7.46 19.59 -14.88
CA CYS A 20 -8.51 20.22 -14.09
C CYS A 20 -8.53 19.67 -12.65
N ARG A 21 -8.34 18.36 -12.49
CA ARG A 21 -8.25 17.72 -11.18
C ARG A 21 -7.03 18.18 -10.39
N THR A 22 -5.86 18.31 -11.02
CA THR A 22 -4.68 18.83 -10.33
C THR A 22 -4.85 20.29 -9.92
N ALA A 23 -5.41 21.13 -10.80
CA ALA A 23 -5.71 22.53 -10.50
C ALA A 23 -6.71 22.65 -9.34
N ALA A 24 -7.77 21.84 -9.36
CA ALA A 24 -8.77 21.77 -8.30
C ALA A 24 -8.16 21.42 -6.93
N ASN A 25 -7.21 20.49 -6.90
CA ASN A 25 -6.53 20.12 -5.66
C ASN A 25 -5.58 21.21 -5.15
N ALA A 26 -4.94 21.95 -6.05
CA ALA A 26 -4.09 23.08 -5.67
C ALA A 26 -4.91 24.22 -5.05
N ILE A 27 -6.12 24.47 -5.56
CA ILE A 27 -7.02 25.50 -5.01
C ILE A 27 -7.80 25.03 -3.78
N ASP A 28 -7.94 23.72 -3.53
CA ASP A 28 -8.70 23.18 -2.39
C ASP A 28 -8.18 23.70 -1.04
N SER A 29 -6.87 23.91 -0.92
CA SER A 29 -6.20 24.37 0.30
C SER A 29 -6.27 25.89 0.53
N VAL A 30 -6.59 26.68 -0.49
CA VAL A 30 -6.53 28.16 -0.44
C VAL A 30 -7.86 28.85 -0.75
N ALA A 31 -8.78 28.18 -1.44
CA ALA A 31 -10.01 28.78 -1.94
C ALA A 31 -11.25 28.28 -1.19
N THR A 32 -12.21 29.19 -1.00
CA THR A 32 -13.53 28.88 -0.46
C THR A 32 -14.36 28.00 -1.40
N LEU A 33 -15.44 27.40 -0.90
CA LEU A 33 -16.32 26.56 -1.73
C LEU A 33 -16.81 27.31 -2.98
N SER A 34 -17.28 28.55 -2.85
CA SER A 34 -17.78 29.35 -3.97
C SER A 34 -16.70 29.66 -5.01
N GLN A 35 -15.47 29.99 -4.56
CA GLN A 35 -14.34 30.23 -5.45
C GLN A 35 -13.93 28.96 -6.22
N ARG A 36 -14.00 27.79 -5.58
CA ARG A 36 -13.69 26.50 -6.22
C ARG A 36 -14.72 26.11 -7.27
N ILE A 37 -16.00 26.38 -6.99
CA ILE A 37 -17.11 26.17 -7.91
C ILE A 37 -16.95 27.10 -9.13
N GLN A 38 -16.65 28.38 -8.90
CA GLN A 38 -16.39 29.36 -9.97
C GLN A 38 -15.19 28.96 -10.84
N ALA A 39 -14.07 28.58 -10.22
CA ALA A 39 -12.84 28.23 -10.93
C ALA A 39 -13.00 27.02 -11.86
N LEU A 40 -13.88 26.07 -11.54
CA LEU A 40 -14.18 24.91 -12.39
C LEU A 40 -15.46 25.07 -13.23
N GLY A 41 -16.13 26.23 -13.15
CA GLY A 41 -17.38 26.49 -13.88
C GLY A 41 -18.52 25.54 -13.49
N HIS A 42 -18.59 25.14 -12.22
CA HIS A 42 -19.67 24.27 -11.73
C HIS A 42 -20.85 25.08 -11.20
N THR A 43 -22.03 24.48 -11.19
CA THR A 43 -23.25 25.05 -10.59
C THR A 43 -23.50 24.54 -9.17
N GLY A 44 -22.91 23.41 -8.77
CA GLY A 44 -23.12 22.78 -7.47
C GLY A 44 -21.82 22.41 -6.75
N GLY A 45 -21.81 22.59 -5.42
CA GLY A 45 -20.64 22.30 -4.58
C GLY A 45 -20.30 20.82 -4.41
N SER A 46 -21.27 19.93 -4.59
CA SER A 46 -21.08 18.47 -4.46
C SER A 46 -20.19 17.90 -5.58
N THR A 47 -20.24 18.47 -6.78
CA THR A 47 -19.45 18.03 -7.95
C THR A 47 -17.95 18.17 -7.70
N PHE A 48 -17.55 19.30 -7.09
CA PHE A 48 -16.15 19.55 -6.73
C PHE A 48 -15.61 18.46 -5.78
N GLY A 49 -16.30 18.25 -4.65
CA GLY A 49 -15.88 17.28 -3.63
C GLY A 49 -15.88 15.83 -4.12
N ARG A 50 -16.83 15.47 -5.00
CA ARG A 50 -16.99 14.09 -5.47
C ARG A 50 -15.97 13.67 -6.53
N TRP A 51 -15.67 14.57 -7.47
CA TRP A 51 -14.92 14.24 -8.69
C TRP A 51 -13.52 14.84 -8.69
N TYR A 52 -13.40 16.10 -8.25
CA TYR A 52 -12.16 16.86 -8.40
C TYR A 52 -11.27 16.81 -7.16
N LYS A 53 -11.85 16.66 -5.97
CA LYS A 53 -11.07 16.42 -4.75
C LYS A 53 -10.29 15.11 -4.86
N SER A 54 -9.00 15.18 -4.53
CA SER A 54 -8.13 14.03 -4.46
C SER A 54 -8.60 13.12 -3.33
N ARG A 55 -8.69 11.82 -3.63
CA ARG A 55 -8.90 10.79 -2.61
C ARG A 55 -7.58 10.35 -1.97
N ARG A 56 -6.45 10.95 -2.39
CA ARG A 56 -5.13 10.60 -1.84
C ARG A 56 -5.04 11.09 -0.40
N VAL A 57 -4.39 10.27 0.41
CA VAL A 57 -4.03 10.62 1.78
C VAL A 57 -2.96 11.71 1.70
N ASN A 58 -3.32 12.96 1.99
CA ASN A 58 -2.38 14.08 2.08
C ASN A 58 -1.67 14.13 3.45
N VAL A 59 -2.06 13.25 4.38
CA VAL A 59 -1.51 13.16 5.72
C VAL A 59 -0.58 11.96 5.79
N ASP A 60 0.64 12.17 6.28
CA ASP A 60 1.59 11.09 6.52
C ASP A 60 1.22 10.33 7.81
N ILE A 61 0.23 9.43 7.68
CA ILE A 61 -0.29 8.65 8.83
C ILE A 61 0.83 7.86 9.50
N GLN A 62 1.77 7.31 8.72
CA GLN A 62 2.88 6.53 9.26
C GLN A 62 3.82 7.39 10.10
N SER A 63 4.26 8.54 9.57
CA SER A 63 5.15 9.41 10.32
C SER A 63 4.43 10.03 11.53
N ALA A 64 3.14 10.35 11.41
CA ALA A 64 2.32 10.80 12.54
C ALA A 64 2.22 9.74 13.64
N PHE A 65 1.99 8.47 13.27
CA PHE A 65 1.94 7.36 14.22
C PHE A 65 3.29 7.11 14.90
N LEU A 66 4.38 7.19 14.14
CA LEU A 66 5.74 6.97 14.64
C LEU A 66 6.35 8.20 15.37
N GLY A 67 5.62 9.32 15.45
CA GLY A 67 6.13 10.58 16.03
C GLY A 67 7.32 11.17 15.26
N THR A 68 7.47 10.83 13.97
CA THR A 68 8.57 11.29 13.13
C THR A 68 8.14 12.43 12.20
N PRO A 69 9.08 13.27 11.71
CA PRO A 69 8.76 14.32 10.76
C PRO A 69 8.07 13.79 9.49
N SER A 70 7.02 14.47 9.05
CA SER A 70 6.26 14.08 7.86
C SER A 70 7.12 14.16 6.59
N ARG A 71 7.11 13.09 5.79
CA ARG A 71 7.81 13.01 4.50
C ARG A 71 6.93 13.56 3.38
N LYS A 72 6.61 14.86 3.47
CA LYS A 72 5.71 15.56 2.53
C LYS A 72 6.17 15.46 1.09
N ASP A 73 7.47 15.64 0.84
CA ASP A 73 8.05 15.58 -0.51
C ASP A 73 7.85 14.21 -1.15
N LEU A 74 7.97 13.14 -0.34
CA LEU A 74 7.75 11.77 -0.80
C LEU A 74 6.27 11.52 -1.10
N LEU A 75 5.36 11.97 -0.24
CA LEU A 75 3.92 11.87 -0.47
C LEU A 75 3.50 12.63 -1.73
N GLU A 76 4.05 13.83 -1.93
CA GLU A 76 3.78 14.63 -3.12
C GLU A 76 4.33 13.96 -4.38
N ALA A 77 5.55 13.41 -4.32
CA ALA A 77 6.16 12.70 -5.42
C ALA A 77 5.40 11.41 -5.80
N ILE A 78 4.91 10.65 -4.82
CA ILE A 78 4.05 9.47 -5.05
C ILE A 78 2.67 9.90 -5.60
N GLY A 79 2.20 11.09 -5.20
CA GLY A 79 0.97 11.70 -5.70
C GLY A 79 1.07 12.18 -7.15
N LYS A 80 2.27 12.53 -7.62
CA LYS A 80 2.50 12.89 -9.02
C LYS A 80 2.54 11.60 -9.83
N MET A 81 1.82 11.55 -10.95
CA MET A 81 1.71 10.40 -11.88
C MET A 81 3.03 10.15 -12.63
N GLY A 82 4.16 10.25 -11.94
CA GLY A 82 5.50 10.24 -12.50
C GLY A 82 5.82 8.91 -13.16
N LEU A 83 6.53 9.00 -14.28
CA LEU A 83 7.06 7.86 -15.02
C LEU A 83 8.10 7.12 -14.18
N ARG A 84 8.88 7.87 -13.40
CA ARG A 84 9.94 7.34 -12.53
C ARG A 84 9.49 7.40 -11.07
N ARG A 85 9.87 6.37 -10.32
CA ARG A 85 9.70 6.32 -8.86
C ARG A 85 10.62 7.37 -8.22
N HIS A 86 10.16 7.99 -7.12
CA HIS A 86 10.99 8.89 -6.33
C HIS A 86 12.25 8.17 -5.82
N PRO A 87 13.46 8.76 -5.90
CA PRO A 87 14.70 8.10 -5.47
C PRO A 87 14.69 7.65 -4.00
N GLN A 88 14.06 8.43 -3.14
CA GLN A 88 13.94 8.14 -1.70
C GLN A 88 12.77 7.21 -1.36
N ALA A 89 11.96 6.79 -2.34
CA ALA A 89 10.91 5.82 -2.06
C ALA A 89 11.53 4.46 -1.78
N ALA A 90 11.19 3.86 -0.64
CA ALA A 90 11.63 2.51 -0.29
C ALA A 90 11.31 1.54 -1.45
N LYS A 91 12.32 0.78 -1.89
CA LYS A 91 12.18 -0.19 -2.99
C LYS A 91 11.81 -1.57 -2.46
N SER A 92 12.54 -2.00 -1.45
CA SER A 92 12.36 -3.21 -0.66
C SER A 92 13.17 -3.01 0.61
N LEU A 93 12.82 -3.74 1.67
CA LEU A 93 13.68 -3.84 2.84
C LEU A 93 15.00 -4.51 2.41
N THR A 94 16.13 -4.02 2.90
CA THR A 94 17.42 -4.70 2.75
C THR A 94 17.37 -6.06 3.46
N PRO A 95 18.23 -7.03 3.11
CA PRO A 95 18.31 -8.31 3.82
C PRO A 95 18.44 -8.11 5.34
N ASP A 96 19.27 -7.16 5.76
CA ASP A 96 19.50 -6.83 7.17
C ASP A 96 18.26 -6.21 7.83
N GLU A 97 17.55 -5.32 7.13
CA GLU A 97 16.28 -4.74 7.62
C GLU A 97 15.19 -5.81 7.73
N LYS A 98 15.13 -6.76 6.79
CA LYS A 98 14.23 -7.91 6.86
C LYS A 98 14.56 -8.77 8.06
N GLU A 99 15.83 -9.11 8.25
CA GLU A 99 16.27 -9.93 9.37
C GLU A 99 15.99 -9.23 10.70
N LYS A 100 16.24 -7.93 10.80
CA LYS A 100 15.90 -7.13 11.97
C LYS A 100 14.39 -7.07 12.21
N ALA A 101 13.58 -6.89 11.17
CA ALA A 101 12.12 -6.90 11.29
C ALA A 101 11.58 -8.28 11.71
N ILE A 102 12.19 -9.37 11.21
CA ILE A 102 11.85 -10.75 11.60
C ILE A 102 12.19 -10.96 13.09
N ARG A 103 13.41 -10.63 13.51
CA ARG A 103 13.86 -10.77 14.92
C ARG A 103 13.08 -9.90 15.90
N GLN A 104 12.48 -8.80 15.43
CA GLN A 104 11.71 -7.88 16.26
C GLN A 104 10.26 -8.31 16.45
N SER A 105 9.76 -9.30 15.70
CA SER A 105 8.37 -9.73 15.83
C SER A 105 8.27 -11.21 16.17
N GLU A 106 7.80 -11.48 17.39
CA GLU A 106 7.49 -12.82 17.88
C GLU A 106 6.47 -13.52 16.95
N VAL A 107 5.54 -12.76 16.38
CA VAL A 107 4.58 -13.21 15.35
C VAL A 107 5.24 -13.82 14.12
N LEU A 108 6.23 -13.15 13.52
CA LEU A 108 6.84 -13.64 12.28
C LEU A 108 7.69 -14.90 12.53
N GLU A 109 8.36 -14.99 13.68
CA GLU A 109 9.09 -16.21 14.08
C GLU A 109 8.12 -17.40 14.26
N ASN A 110 6.99 -17.16 14.92
CA ASN A 110 5.94 -18.16 15.07
C ASN A 110 5.35 -18.57 13.72
N LEU A 111 5.09 -17.62 12.81
CA LEU A 111 4.59 -17.92 11.46
C LEU A 111 5.59 -18.71 10.61
N GLN A 112 6.88 -18.42 10.71
CA GLN A 112 7.91 -19.15 9.97
C GLN A 112 8.06 -20.58 10.49
N THR A 113 8.02 -20.76 11.81
CA THR A 113 8.02 -22.07 12.47
C THR A 113 6.77 -22.87 12.07
N ASP A 114 5.60 -22.24 12.13
CA ASP A 114 4.32 -22.82 11.72
C ASP A 114 4.28 -23.18 10.22
N ALA A 115 5.00 -22.44 9.36
CA ALA A 115 5.06 -22.74 7.93
C ALA A 115 6.11 -23.81 7.59
N ALA A 116 7.15 -23.97 8.41
CA ALA A 116 8.21 -24.96 8.21
C ALA A 116 7.72 -26.39 8.50
N GLU A 117 6.90 -26.59 9.53
CA GLU A 117 6.35 -27.91 9.89
C GLU A 117 5.55 -28.55 8.74
N PRO A 118 4.47 -27.93 8.19
CA PRO A 118 3.71 -28.51 7.08
C PRO A 118 4.55 -28.70 5.83
N ARG A 119 5.48 -27.76 5.55
CA ARG A 119 6.39 -27.89 4.41
C ARG A 119 7.26 -29.13 4.53
N SER A 120 7.79 -29.42 5.72
CA SER A 120 8.59 -30.61 5.98
C SER A 120 7.77 -31.90 5.90
N CYS A 121 6.54 -31.92 6.44
CA CYS A 121 5.62 -33.05 6.34
C CYS A 121 5.27 -33.36 4.89
N LEU A 122 4.89 -32.34 4.09
CA LEU A 122 4.53 -32.52 2.69
C LEU A 122 5.71 -33.00 1.84
N ILE A 123 6.92 -32.51 2.10
CA ILE A 123 8.13 -32.98 1.39
C ILE A 123 8.45 -34.43 1.78
N ARG A 124 8.29 -34.80 3.06
CA ARG A 124 8.49 -36.17 3.53
C ARG A 124 7.49 -37.14 2.88
N ASP A 125 6.23 -36.76 2.83
CA ASP A 125 5.14 -37.66 2.43
C ASP A 125 5.02 -37.77 0.89
N HIS A 126 5.30 -36.67 0.16
CA HIS A 126 5.13 -36.60 -1.29
C HIS A 126 6.44 -36.43 -2.08
N LYS A 127 7.61 -36.49 -1.42
CA LYS A 127 8.97 -36.28 -1.99
C LYS A 127 9.24 -34.89 -2.56
N SER A 128 8.22 -34.18 -3.04
CA SER A 128 8.29 -32.81 -3.53
C SER A 128 6.98 -32.07 -3.29
N LEU A 129 7.06 -30.74 -3.18
CA LEU A 129 5.87 -29.90 -3.03
C LEU A 129 4.96 -29.94 -4.28
N GLY A 130 5.53 -30.14 -5.47
CA GLY A 130 4.76 -30.25 -6.71
C GLY A 130 3.89 -31.50 -6.76
N SER A 131 4.35 -32.58 -6.13
CA SER A 131 3.64 -33.86 -6.02
C SER A 131 2.55 -33.86 -4.93
N ALA A 132 2.54 -32.83 -4.07
CA ALA A 132 1.61 -32.68 -2.96
C ALA A 132 0.41 -31.76 -3.28
N LYS A 133 0.25 -31.32 -4.54
CA LYS A 133 -0.73 -30.26 -4.90
C LYS A 133 -2.18 -30.61 -4.54
N ASP A 134 -2.52 -31.90 -4.58
CA ASP A 134 -3.87 -32.43 -4.33
C ASP A 134 -4.00 -33.01 -2.92
N ALA A 135 -2.94 -32.94 -2.11
CA ALA A 135 -2.95 -33.43 -0.74
C ALA A 135 -3.61 -32.42 0.20
N ASP A 136 -4.45 -32.89 1.12
CA ASP A 136 -5.07 -32.04 2.13
C ASP A 136 -4.03 -31.61 3.18
N PRO A 137 -3.67 -30.32 3.26
CA PRO A 137 -2.65 -29.82 4.17
C PRO A 137 -3.09 -29.88 5.65
N THR A 138 -4.39 -29.94 5.93
CA THR A 138 -4.92 -30.02 7.30
C THR A 138 -4.72 -31.39 7.94
N ARG A 139 -4.55 -32.43 7.10
CA ARG A 139 -4.42 -33.83 7.52
C ARG A 139 -2.96 -34.26 7.74
N THR A 140 -2.01 -33.45 7.25
CA THR A 140 -0.57 -33.73 7.25
C THR A 140 0.22 -32.98 8.34
N SER A 141 -0.33 -31.92 8.93
CA SER A 141 0.34 -31.16 10.00
C SER A 141 -0.62 -30.76 11.12
N LYS A 142 -0.18 -30.93 12.37
CA LYS A 142 -0.95 -30.50 13.54
C LYS A 142 -1.00 -28.97 13.65
N ALA A 143 0.05 -28.27 13.18
CA ALA A 143 0.13 -26.81 13.17
C ALA A 143 -0.93 -26.12 12.30
N ILE A 144 -1.46 -26.81 11.26
CA ILE A 144 -2.59 -26.32 10.46
C ILE A 144 -3.93 -26.70 11.09
N SER A 145 -3.99 -27.83 11.79
CA SER A 145 -5.24 -28.37 12.38
C SER A 145 -5.70 -27.65 13.65
N GLU A 146 -4.77 -27.08 14.44
CA GLU A 146 -5.11 -26.35 15.66
C GLU A 146 -5.17 -24.83 15.40
N PRO A 147 -6.15 -24.11 15.99
CA PRO A 147 -6.16 -22.65 15.93
C PRO A 147 -4.89 -22.10 16.58
N ARG A 148 -4.22 -21.15 15.92
CA ARG A 148 -2.98 -20.51 16.39
C ARG A 148 -3.23 -19.74 17.69
N LYS A 149 -3.09 -20.42 18.82
CA LYS A 149 -3.34 -19.89 20.18
C LYS A 149 -2.52 -18.64 20.50
N TRP A 150 -1.37 -18.47 19.84
CA TRP A 150 -0.49 -17.31 20.00
C TRP A 150 -1.02 -16.06 19.29
N LEU A 151 -1.77 -16.17 18.19
CA LEU A 151 -2.40 -15.01 17.50
C LEU A 151 -3.47 -14.34 18.36
N ALA A 152 -4.17 -15.13 19.20
CA ALA A 152 -5.24 -14.62 20.07
C ALA A 152 -4.71 -13.74 21.23
N LYS A 153 -3.41 -13.81 21.56
CA LYS A 153 -2.80 -13.00 22.63
C LYS A 153 -2.48 -11.57 22.19
N GLU A 154 -2.36 -11.31 20.89
CA GLU A 154 -1.91 -10.03 20.34
C GLU A 154 -3.03 -9.18 19.72
N THR A 155 -4.26 -9.69 19.66
CA THR A 155 -5.44 -8.92 19.24
C THR A 155 -6.35 -8.61 20.44
N PRO A 156 -6.04 -7.60 21.27
CA PRO A 156 -6.94 -7.16 22.34
C PRO A 156 -8.11 -6.28 21.86
N TRP A 157 -8.35 -6.19 20.54
CA TRP A 157 -9.35 -5.28 19.94
C TRP A 157 -10.36 -6.00 19.02
N ILE A 158 -10.77 -7.21 19.39
CA ILE A 158 -12.06 -7.80 18.97
C ILE A 158 -12.85 -8.10 20.24
#